data_AF-A0AA92ULY9-F1
#
_entry.id   AF-A0AA92ULY9-F1
#
_cell.length_a   1.000
_cell.length_b   1.000
_cell.length_c   1.000
_cell.angle_alpha   90.00
_cell.angle_beta   90.00
_cell.angle_gamma   90.00
#
_symmetry.space_group_name_H-M   'P 1'
#
loop_
_entity.id
_entity.type
_entity.pdbx_description
1 polymer ?
#
loop_
_entity_poly.entity_id
_entity_poly.type
_entity_poly.pdbx_seq_one_letter_code
_entity_poly.pdbx_strand_id
1 'polypeptide(L)'
;KLEPYEGKLSCTVLRGEEGSNALDLPDRPSDLAQRDGRGVRAGNEIAKLYADNKVDVIIYAVEKSLDSYKFNLLHCKQTFISQLKSGALGARTIDEGAMDEKSGMNFSEYMAILSGNTDLLDKAKLEKKVASLEGERKSFNKGKRDSETKLQSKTAELGNNKASLKGMTEDYGKFMGKAKKDKDGNILNLITLDGVESTNLEVIGKHLQMLAEKEATGGQYKRIGEIYGFPVKIVSETSFENGLPFVDNRFFVEGNYK
;
A
#
# COMPACT_ATOMS: atom_id res chain seq x y z
N LYS A 1 31.32 -24.36 -9.40
CA LYS A 1 32.43 -24.20 -8.43
C LYS A 1 33.70 -24.02 -9.25
N LEU A 2 34.47 -22.93 -9.07
CA LEU A 2 35.70 -22.70 -9.84
C LEU A 2 36.79 -23.65 -9.31
N GLU A 3 37.45 -24.36 -10.22
CA GLU A 3 38.52 -25.32 -9.90
C GLU A 3 39.85 -24.82 -10.48
N PRO A 4 40.96 -24.85 -9.72
CA PRO A 4 42.28 -24.52 -10.25
C PRO A 4 42.64 -25.43 -11.43
N TYR A 5 42.98 -24.85 -12.58
CA TYR A 5 43.44 -25.62 -13.73
C TYR A 5 44.94 -25.92 -13.59
N GLU A 6 45.28 -27.12 -13.12
CA GLU A 6 46.66 -27.61 -13.06
C GLU A 6 47.11 -28.03 -14.48
N GLY A 7 47.82 -27.15 -15.18
CA GLY A 7 48.27 -27.33 -16.55
C GLY A 7 49.10 -28.59 -16.79
N LYS A 8 48.44 -29.69 -17.15
CA LYS A 8 49.10 -30.90 -17.66
C LYS A 8 49.45 -30.70 -19.14
N LEU A 9 50.74 -30.78 -19.45
CA LEU A 9 51.31 -30.85 -20.79
C LEU A 9 50.91 -32.16 -21.47
N SER A 10 49.68 -32.21 -21.97
CA SER A 10 49.29 -33.12 -23.05
C SER A 10 48.22 -32.42 -23.86
N CYS A 11 48.59 -31.98 -25.07
CA CYS A 11 47.67 -31.60 -26.12
C CYS A 11 46.70 -32.76 -26.40
N THR A 12 45.63 -32.82 -25.65
CA THR A 12 44.32 -33.31 -26.07
C THR A 12 43.34 -32.87 -25.00
N VAL A 13 42.70 -31.71 -25.23
CA VAL A 13 41.39 -31.47 -24.63
C VAL A 13 40.43 -32.41 -25.37
N LEU A 14 40.44 -33.69 -24.98
CA LEU A 14 39.35 -34.62 -25.23
C LEU A 14 38.48 -34.66 -23.99
N ARG A 15 37.95 -33.49 -23.61
CA ARG A 15 36.68 -33.41 -22.90
C ARG A 15 35.71 -32.82 -23.89
N GLY A 16 34.89 -33.71 -24.44
CA GLY A 16 33.66 -33.54 -25.20
C GLY A 16 33.48 -32.31 -26.08
N GLU A 17 32.87 -32.54 -27.23
CA GLU A 17 32.13 -31.55 -28.00
C GLU A 17 30.90 -30.98 -27.22
N GLU A 18 31.04 -30.75 -25.91
CA GLU A 18 29.97 -30.61 -24.91
C GLU A 18 29.95 -29.24 -24.21
N GLY A 19 30.91 -28.35 -24.49
CA GLY A 19 31.00 -27.03 -23.85
C GLY A 19 31.56 -25.91 -24.72
N SER A 20 31.24 -24.66 -24.35
CA SER A 20 31.79 -23.44 -24.96
C SER A 20 33.01 -22.98 -24.14
N ASN A 21 34.20 -22.98 -24.75
CA ASN A 21 35.44 -22.61 -24.08
C ASN A 21 35.93 -21.23 -24.53
N ALA A 22 36.19 -20.31 -23.60
CA ALA A 22 36.74 -18.99 -23.88
C ALA A 22 38.10 -18.80 -23.21
N LEU A 23 39.17 -18.82 -24.02
CA LEU A 23 40.55 -18.58 -23.55
C LEU A 23 40.86 -17.07 -23.38
N ASP A 24 40.20 -16.21 -24.17
CA ASP A 24 40.22 -14.76 -24.02
C ASP A 24 38.80 -14.21 -24.17
N LEU A 25 38.48 -13.20 -23.37
CA LEU A 25 37.17 -12.57 -23.34
C LEU A 25 37.03 -11.61 -24.53
N PRO A 26 35.94 -11.69 -25.32
CA PRO A 26 35.70 -10.75 -26.41
C PRO A 26 35.37 -9.35 -25.85
N ASP A 27 35.61 -8.27 -26.60
CA ASP A 27 35.33 -6.91 -26.12
C ASP A 27 33.83 -6.51 -26.10
N ARG A 28 32.99 -7.32 -26.75
CA ARG A 28 31.55 -7.08 -26.92
C ARG A 28 30.72 -8.19 -26.28
N PRO A 29 29.69 -7.86 -25.46
CA PRO A 29 28.81 -8.86 -24.87
C PRO A 29 28.05 -9.71 -25.89
N SER A 30 27.72 -9.15 -27.06
CA SER A 30 27.08 -9.88 -28.16
C SER A 30 27.91 -11.05 -28.66
N ASP A 31 29.23 -10.90 -28.68
CA ASP A 31 30.14 -11.91 -29.22
C ASP A 31 30.28 -13.07 -28.24
N LEU A 32 30.27 -12.79 -26.93
CA LEU A 32 30.24 -13.81 -25.88
C LEU A 32 28.92 -14.58 -25.92
N ALA A 33 27.78 -13.87 -25.92
CA ALA A 33 26.46 -14.48 -26.02
C ALA A 33 26.26 -15.29 -27.31
N GLN A 34 26.87 -14.87 -28.42
CA GLN A 34 26.82 -15.61 -29.68
C GLN A 34 27.68 -16.87 -29.66
N ARG A 35 28.82 -16.87 -28.95
CA ARG A 35 29.66 -18.06 -28.73
C ARG A 35 28.93 -19.08 -27.87
N ASP A 36 28.42 -18.67 -26.72
CA ASP A 36 27.71 -19.56 -25.80
C ASP A 36 26.37 -20.03 -26.38
N GLY A 37 25.66 -19.12 -27.05
CA GLY A 37 24.42 -19.40 -27.77
C GLY A 37 24.57 -20.32 -28.97
N ARG A 38 25.77 -20.77 -29.34
CA ARG A 38 25.97 -21.89 -30.27
C ARG A 38 25.83 -23.24 -29.57
N GLY A 39 26.37 -23.38 -28.35
CA GLY A 39 26.27 -24.60 -27.56
C GLY A 39 24.87 -24.84 -27.01
N VAL A 40 24.21 -23.78 -26.51
CA VAL A 40 22.92 -23.85 -25.78
C VAL A 40 21.69 -23.94 -26.71
N ARG A 41 21.86 -24.20 -28.01
CA ARG A 41 20.73 -24.22 -28.96
C ARG A 41 19.81 -25.42 -28.74
N ALA A 42 18.51 -25.19 -28.93
CA ALA A 42 17.53 -26.26 -29.08
C ALA A 42 17.87 -27.07 -30.35
N GLY A 43 18.40 -28.28 -30.16
CA GLY A 43 18.94 -29.13 -31.24
C GLY A 43 20.35 -29.67 -30.99
N ASN A 44 20.99 -29.34 -29.86
CA ASN A 44 22.25 -29.98 -29.47
C ASN A 44 22.00 -31.43 -29.01
N GLU A 45 22.16 -32.38 -29.95
CA GLU A 45 21.95 -33.81 -29.70
C GLU A 45 22.99 -34.39 -28.74
N ILE A 46 24.23 -33.88 -28.78
CA ILE A 46 25.31 -34.33 -27.89
C ILE A 46 24.97 -33.98 -26.44
N ALA A 47 24.56 -32.75 -26.16
CA ALA A 47 24.15 -32.35 -24.82
C ALA A 47 22.92 -33.15 -24.33
N LYS A 48 21.98 -33.47 -25.23
CA LYS A 48 20.80 -34.27 -24.90
C LYS A 48 21.12 -35.73 -24.59
N LEU A 49 22.07 -36.33 -25.30
CA LEU A 49 22.44 -37.74 -25.15
C LEU A 49 23.42 -37.98 -23.99
N TYR A 50 24.33 -37.04 -23.76
CA TYR A 50 25.48 -37.26 -22.87
C TYR A 50 25.58 -36.29 -21.69
N ALA A 51 24.82 -35.19 -21.69
CA ALA A 51 24.93 -34.14 -20.67
C ALA A 51 23.57 -33.69 -20.08
N ASP A 52 22.54 -34.56 -20.06
CA ASP A 52 21.22 -34.25 -19.48
C ASP A 52 20.62 -32.93 -20.02
N ASN A 53 20.86 -32.66 -21.31
CA ASN A 53 20.47 -31.42 -22.00
C ASN A 53 21.04 -30.14 -21.36
N LYS A 54 22.20 -30.24 -20.70
CA LYS A 54 22.97 -29.12 -20.14
C LYS A 54 24.25 -28.92 -20.93
N VAL A 55 24.72 -27.68 -20.97
CA VAL A 55 25.95 -27.28 -21.66
C VAL A 55 26.79 -26.50 -20.69
N ASP A 56 28.02 -26.95 -20.46
CA ASP A 56 28.96 -26.25 -19.61
C ASP A 56 29.66 -25.13 -20.39
N VAL A 57 29.67 -23.92 -19.83
CA VAL A 57 30.43 -22.78 -20.36
C VAL A 57 31.64 -22.57 -19.48
N ILE A 58 32.83 -22.79 -20.02
CA ILE A 58 34.09 -22.71 -19.28
C ILE A 58 34.85 -21.47 -19.75
N ILE A 59 35.00 -20.51 -18.85
CA ILE A 59 35.75 -19.29 -19.06
C ILE A 59 37.08 -19.43 -18.31
N TYR A 60 38.18 -19.28 -19.04
CA TYR A 60 39.50 -19.24 -18.44
C TYR A 60 39.85 -17.79 -18.09
N ALA A 61 40.38 -17.58 -16.90
CA ALA A 61 40.88 -16.29 -16.46
C ALA A 61 42.07 -16.50 -15.53
N VAL A 62 43.00 -15.55 -15.55
CA VAL A 62 44.18 -15.57 -14.70
C VAL A 62 43.90 -14.76 -13.43
N GLU A 63 44.21 -15.33 -12.26
CA GLU A 63 44.12 -14.59 -10.99
C GLU A 63 45.08 -13.41 -10.96
N LYS A 64 44.66 -12.29 -10.38
CA LYS A 64 45.43 -11.04 -10.26
C LYS A 64 45.88 -10.46 -11.61
N SER A 65 45.11 -10.70 -12.68
CA SER A 65 45.37 -10.17 -14.02
C SER A 65 44.35 -9.10 -14.45
N LEU A 66 44.59 -8.47 -15.60
CA LEU A 66 43.65 -7.55 -16.27
C LEU A 66 42.38 -8.24 -16.79
N ASP A 67 42.28 -9.57 -16.71
CA ASP A 67 41.07 -10.30 -17.08
C ASP A 67 39.88 -9.91 -16.20
N SER A 68 40.16 -9.54 -14.94
CA SER A 68 39.19 -8.96 -14.01
C SER A 68 38.55 -7.67 -14.57
N TYR A 69 39.37 -6.78 -15.12
CA TYR A 69 38.91 -5.54 -15.73
C TYR A 69 38.09 -5.79 -17.01
N LYS A 70 38.54 -6.71 -17.87
CA LYS A 70 37.81 -7.09 -19.10
C LYS A 70 36.44 -7.68 -18.78
N PHE A 71 36.35 -8.55 -17.78
CA PHE A 71 35.10 -9.14 -17.36
C PHE A 71 34.14 -8.11 -16.77
N ASN A 72 34.66 -7.16 -15.97
CA ASN A 72 33.87 -6.05 -15.45
C ASN A 72 33.30 -5.16 -16.55
N LEU A 73 34.12 -4.83 -17.54
CA LEU A 73 33.69 -4.02 -18.67
C LEU A 73 32.56 -4.71 -19.47
N LEU A 74 32.69 -6.01 -19.71
CA LEU A 74 31.64 -6.80 -20.37
C LEU A 74 30.35 -6.85 -19.57
N HIS A 75 30.45 -7.09 -18.26
CA HIS A 75 29.29 -7.13 -17.37
C HIS A 75 28.55 -5.80 -17.34
N CYS A 76 29.25 -4.68 -17.13
CA CYS A 76 28.65 -3.35 -17.15
C CYS A 76 27.92 -3.05 -18.47
N LYS A 77 28.53 -3.39 -19.61
CA LYS A 77 27.90 -3.25 -20.93
C LYS A 77 26.64 -4.11 -21.06
N GLN A 78 26.69 -5.36 -20.61
CA GLN A 78 25.57 -6.29 -20.68
C GLN A 78 24.41 -5.86 -19.78
N THR A 79 24.70 -5.48 -18.54
CA THR A 79 23.70 -5.01 -17.57
C THR A 79 23.02 -3.75 -18.05
N PHE A 80 23.77 -2.80 -18.63
CA PHE A 80 23.20 -1.62 -19.27
C PHE A 80 22.25 -1.98 -20.42
N ILE A 81 22.66 -2.89 -21.31
CA ILE A 81 21.79 -3.36 -22.42
C ILE A 81 20.53 -4.05 -21.89
N SER A 82 20.65 -4.87 -20.83
CA SER A 82 19.52 -5.55 -20.21
C SER A 82 18.52 -4.58 -19.56
N GLN A 83 19.01 -3.58 -18.84
CA GLN A 83 18.19 -2.52 -18.25
C GLN A 83 17.44 -1.71 -19.31
N LEU A 84 18.10 -1.41 -20.43
CA LEU A 84 17.46 -0.78 -21.59
C LEU A 84 16.36 -1.67 -22.19
N LYS A 85 16.64 -2.97 -22.38
CA LYS A 85 15.68 -3.93 -22.92
C LYS A 85 14.47 -4.14 -22.02
N SER A 86 14.64 -4.08 -20.71
CA SER A 86 13.56 -4.30 -19.73
C SER A 86 12.78 -3.04 -19.36
N GLY A 87 13.13 -1.87 -19.90
CA GLY A 87 12.47 -0.60 -19.61
C GLY A 87 12.71 -0.08 -18.18
N ALA A 88 13.68 -0.63 -17.45
CA ALA A 88 13.98 -0.30 -16.06
C ALA A 88 14.93 0.90 -15.91
N LEU A 89 14.67 1.99 -16.63
CA LEU A 89 15.51 3.21 -16.69
C LEU A 89 15.59 4.00 -15.36
N GLY A 90 14.84 3.61 -14.33
CA GLY A 90 14.80 4.27 -13.01
C GLY A 90 15.95 3.90 -12.07
N ALA A 91 16.70 2.82 -12.35
CA ALA A 91 17.82 2.38 -11.52
C ALA A 91 19.09 3.15 -11.90
N ARG A 92 19.28 4.34 -11.34
CA ARG A 92 20.52 5.14 -11.50
C ARG A 92 21.73 4.54 -10.74
N THR A 93 21.50 3.42 -10.05
CA THR A 93 22.51 2.59 -9.41
C THR A 93 22.48 1.25 -10.13
N ILE A 94 23.60 0.87 -10.76
CA ILE A 94 23.78 -0.47 -11.30
C ILE A 94 23.74 -1.42 -10.11
N ASP A 95 22.67 -2.19 -9.98
CA ASP A 95 22.56 -3.22 -8.97
C ASP A 95 23.47 -4.39 -9.37
N GLU A 96 24.77 -4.26 -9.06
CA GLU A 96 25.77 -5.31 -9.22
C GLU A 96 25.56 -6.49 -8.26
N GLY A 97 24.54 -6.43 -7.39
CA GLY A 97 24.20 -7.45 -6.38
C GLY A 97 22.83 -8.13 -6.58
N ALA A 98 22.10 -7.79 -7.64
CA ALA A 98 20.93 -8.53 -8.09
C ALA A 98 21.40 -9.88 -8.62
N MET A 99 20.92 -10.97 -8.03
CA MET A 99 21.21 -12.30 -8.53
C MET A 99 20.70 -12.38 -9.97
N ASP A 100 21.60 -12.56 -10.94
CA ASP A 100 21.20 -13.19 -12.19
C ASP A 100 20.88 -14.64 -11.85
N GLU A 101 19.59 -14.91 -11.55
CA GLU A 101 19.06 -16.24 -11.25
C GLU A 101 19.36 -17.26 -12.36
N LYS A 102 19.89 -16.84 -13.51
CA LYS A 102 20.26 -17.69 -14.63
C LYS A 102 21.71 -18.19 -14.63
N SER A 103 22.66 -17.52 -13.97
CA SER A 103 24.11 -17.83 -14.15
C SER A 103 24.81 -18.48 -12.95
N GLY A 104 24.13 -18.74 -11.83
CA GLY A 104 24.65 -19.57 -10.74
C GLY A 104 25.86 -19.05 -9.95
N MET A 105 26.53 -17.97 -10.39
CA MET A 105 27.58 -17.25 -9.63
C MET A 105 27.37 -15.74 -9.78
N ASN A 106 27.46 -15.00 -8.68
CA ASN A 106 27.27 -13.55 -8.69
C ASN A 106 28.54 -12.86 -9.25
N PHE A 107 28.39 -11.87 -10.12
CA PHE A 107 29.50 -11.13 -10.73
C PHE A 107 30.52 -10.61 -9.69
N SER A 108 30.03 -10.19 -8.52
CA SER A 108 30.87 -9.78 -7.39
C SER A 108 31.78 -10.89 -6.85
N GLU A 109 31.35 -12.16 -6.90
CA GLU A 109 32.15 -13.31 -6.47
C GLU A 109 33.27 -13.60 -7.46
N TYR A 110 32.98 -13.50 -8.76
CA TYR A 110 33.97 -13.64 -9.82
C TYR A 110 35.04 -12.53 -9.73
N MET A 111 34.61 -11.28 -9.54
CA MET A 111 35.52 -10.15 -9.39
C MET A 111 36.40 -10.21 -8.13
N ALA A 112 35.86 -10.68 -7.01
CA ALA A 112 36.61 -10.83 -5.77
C ALA A 112 37.71 -11.89 -5.88
N ILE A 113 37.43 -13.00 -6.57
CA ILE A 113 38.40 -14.06 -6.81
C ILE A 113 39.49 -13.58 -7.78
N LEU A 114 39.11 -12.99 -8.93
CA LEU A 114 40.09 -12.54 -9.91
C LEU A 114 40.96 -11.36 -9.43
N SER A 115 40.42 -10.47 -8.60
CA SER A 115 41.21 -9.38 -8.01
C SER A 115 42.12 -9.88 -6.87
N GLY A 116 41.88 -11.09 -6.36
CA GLY A 116 42.57 -11.63 -5.19
C GLY A 116 42.25 -10.88 -3.89
N ASN A 117 41.20 -10.06 -3.87
CA ASN A 117 40.74 -9.32 -2.70
C ASN A 117 39.29 -9.67 -2.37
N THR A 118 39.13 -10.51 -1.35
CA THR A 118 37.83 -10.97 -0.85
C THR A 118 37.07 -9.92 -0.03
N ASP A 119 37.73 -8.85 0.44
CA ASP A 119 37.12 -7.83 1.30
C ASP A 119 36.01 -7.06 0.58
N LEU A 120 36.14 -6.90 -0.75
CA LEU A 120 35.12 -6.26 -1.59
C LEU A 120 33.83 -7.08 -1.65
N LEU A 121 33.95 -8.42 -1.66
CA LEU A 121 32.80 -9.32 -1.64
C LEU A 121 32.08 -9.25 -0.29
N ASP A 122 32.83 -9.29 0.80
CA ASP A 122 32.26 -9.24 2.14
C ASP A 122 31.59 -7.89 2.41
N LYS A 123 32.21 -6.79 1.94
CA LYS A 123 31.58 -5.47 1.97
C LYS A 123 30.26 -5.44 1.20
N ALA A 124 30.22 -5.95 -0.05
CA ALA A 124 29.00 -5.97 -0.85
C ALA A 124 27.89 -6.82 -0.19
N LYS A 125 28.24 -7.97 0.40
CA LYS A 125 27.31 -8.82 1.17
C LYS A 125 26.74 -8.08 2.39
N LEU A 126 27.58 -7.35 3.11
CA LEU A 126 27.17 -6.55 4.26
C LEU A 126 26.28 -5.39 3.84
N GLU A 127 26.64 -4.64 2.80
CA GLU A 127 25.82 -3.53 2.27
C GLU A 127 24.44 -3.99 1.83
N LYS A 128 24.34 -5.16 1.17
CA LYS A 128 23.06 -5.79 0.82
C LYS A 128 22.22 -6.12 2.04
N LYS A 129 22.86 -6.70 3.08
CA LYS A 129 22.16 -7.04 4.32
C LYS A 129 21.67 -5.79 5.05
N VAL A 130 22.48 -4.72 5.06
CA VAL A 130 22.09 -3.42 5.60
C VAL A 130 20.89 -2.85 4.85
N ALA A 131 20.93 -2.81 3.51
CA ALA A 131 19.83 -2.28 2.70
C ALA A 131 18.52 -3.06 2.93
N SER A 132 18.59 -4.39 3.02
CA SER A 132 17.44 -5.24 3.35
C SER A 132 16.85 -4.90 4.71
N LEU A 133 17.70 -4.85 5.75
CA LEU A 133 17.29 -4.56 7.12
C LEU A 133 16.73 -3.13 7.27
N GLU A 134 17.29 -2.15 6.57
CA GLU A 134 16.76 -0.78 6.56
C GLU A 134 15.37 -0.72 5.91
N GLY A 135 15.17 -1.47 4.82
CA GLY A 135 13.87 -1.64 4.17
C GLY A 135 12.83 -2.26 5.10
N GLU A 136 13.18 -3.36 5.77
CA GLU A 136 12.33 -4.03 6.77
C GLU A 136 11.97 -3.10 7.92
N ARG A 137 12.97 -2.40 8.49
CA ARG A 137 12.76 -1.43 9.58
C ARG A 137 11.81 -0.31 9.16
N LYS A 138 11.95 0.21 7.94
CA LYS A 138 11.06 1.27 7.41
C LYS A 138 9.63 0.76 7.26
N SER A 139 9.46 -0.45 6.70
CA SER A 139 8.15 -1.10 6.53
C SER A 139 7.48 -1.36 7.88
N PHE A 140 8.20 -1.93 8.83
CA PHE A 140 7.72 -2.20 10.17
C PHE A 140 7.27 -0.92 10.90
N ASN A 141 8.09 0.13 10.87
CA ASN A 141 7.74 1.40 11.50
C ASN A 141 6.51 2.06 10.86
N LYS A 142 6.32 1.90 9.54
CA LYS A 142 5.10 2.36 8.87
C LYS A 142 3.88 1.57 9.35
N GLY A 143 3.95 0.24 9.33
CA GLY A 143 2.85 -0.62 9.77
C GLY A 143 2.48 -0.41 11.25
N LYS A 144 3.46 -0.14 12.11
CA LYS A 144 3.23 0.23 13.51
C LYS A 144 2.44 1.54 13.62
N ARG A 145 2.87 2.60 12.94
CA ARG A 145 2.19 3.91 12.97
C ARG A 145 0.77 3.86 12.42
N ASP A 146 0.57 3.14 11.32
CA ASP A 146 -0.76 2.96 10.72
C ASP A 146 -1.71 2.26 11.70
N SER A 147 -1.19 1.26 12.42
CA SER A 147 -1.93 0.50 13.43
C SER A 147 -2.25 1.33 14.67
N GLU A 148 -1.29 2.12 15.17
CA GLU A 148 -1.48 3.06 16.29
C GLU A 148 -2.54 4.11 15.95
N THR A 149 -2.48 4.68 14.75
CA THR A 149 -3.45 5.68 14.27
C THR A 149 -4.85 5.08 14.17
N LYS A 150 -4.95 3.85 13.64
CA LYS A 150 -6.23 3.12 13.55
C LYS A 150 -6.81 2.78 14.92
N LEU A 151 -5.97 2.43 15.89
CA LEU A 151 -6.39 2.19 17.25
C LEU A 151 -6.91 3.48 17.90
N GLN A 152 -6.19 4.59 17.73
CA GLN A 152 -6.61 5.88 18.27
C GLN A 152 -7.96 6.32 17.69
N SER A 153 -8.15 6.22 16.38
CA SER A 153 -9.42 6.60 15.74
C SER A 153 -10.58 5.72 16.21
N LYS A 154 -10.39 4.40 16.29
CA LYS A 154 -11.42 3.48 16.79
C LYS A 154 -11.73 3.69 18.27
N THR A 155 -10.74 4.05 19.08
CA THR A 155 -10.95 4.37 20.50
C THR A 155 -11.75 5.66 20.67
N ALA A 156 -11.46 6.69 19.87
CA ALA A 156 -12.24 7.93 19.85
C ALA A 156 -13.69 7.69 19.38
N GLU A 157 -13.87 6.93 18.30
CA GLU A 157 -15.19 6.54 17.79
C GLU A 157 -16.00 5.76 18.83
N LEU A 158 -15.37 4.82 19.52
CA LEU A 158 -16.00 4.07 20.61
C LEU A 158 -16.41 4.98 21.78
N GLY A 159 -15.57 5.96 22.13
CA GLY A 159 -15.89 6.98 23.14
C GLY A 159 -17.13 7.80 22.76
N ASN A 160 -17.16 8.31 21.53
CA ASN A 160 -18.29 9.06 20.99
C ASN A 160 -19.56 8.20 20.96
N ASN A 161 -19.48 6.99 20.43
CA ASN A 161 -20.62 6.07 20.36
C ASN A 161 -21.16 5.71 21.76
N LYS A 162 -20.30 5.56 22.77
CA LYS A 162 -20.73 5.36 24.16
C LYS A 162 -21.47 6.57 24.71
N ALA A 163 -20.98 7.78 24.44
CA ALA A 163 -21.66 9.01 24.85
C ALA A 163 -23.02 9.15 24.16
N SER A 164 -23.07 8.90 22.86
CA SER A 164 -24.30 8.86 22.06
C SER A 164 -25.31 7.84 22.58
N LEU A 165 -24.89 6.60 22.83
CA LEU A 165 -25.74 5.54 23.39
C LEU A 165 -26.28 5.91 24.76
N LYS A 166 -25.45 6.53 25.61
CA LYS A 166 -25.90 7.01 26.92
C LYS A 166 -27.01 8.07 26.77
N GLY A 167 -26.79 9.08 25.93
CA GLY A 167 -27.79 10.12 25.65
C GLY A 167 -29.09 9.55 25.10
N MET A 168 -29.01 8.66 24.11
CA MET A 168 -30.17 7.98 23.53
C MET A 168 -30.90 7.09 24.55
N THR A 169 -30.18 6.41 25.44
CA THR A 169 -30.80 5.55 26.47
C THR A 169 -31.53 6.39 27.52
N GLU A 170 -30.96 7.51 27.93
CA GLU A 170 -31.61 8.47 28.83
C GLU A 170 -32.86 9.06 28.19
N ASP A 171 -32.78 9.46 26.92
CA ASP A 171 -33.91 10.01 26.18
C ASP A 171 -35.01 8.96 25.99
N TYR A 172 -34.64 7.72 25.67
CA TYR A 172 -35.59 6.61 25.59
C TYR A 172 -36.31 6.38 26.94
N GLY A 173 -35.57 6.42 28.05
CA GLY A 173 -36.15 6.32 29.39
C GLY A 173 -37.13 7.45 29.72
N LYS A 174 -36.76 8.71 29.40
CA LYS A 174 -37.63 9.88 29.56
C LYS A 174 -38.91 9.75 28.73
N PHE A 175 -38.76 9.33 27.47
CA PHE A 175 -39.89 9.10 26.58
C PHE A 175 -40.82 8.03 27.12
N MET A 176 -40.31 6.85 27.48
CA MET A 176 -41.12 5.76 28.01
C MET A 176 -41.84 6.11 29.33
N GLY A 177 -41.26 7.00 30.15
CA GLY A 177 -41.88 7.46 31.39
C GLY A 177 -43.03 8.47 31.19
N LYS A 178 -43.01 9.26 30.11
CA LYS A 178 -44.00 10.32 29.84
C LYS A 178 -45.00 9.98 28.73
N ALA A 179 -44.67 9.03 27.85
CA ALA A 179 -45.51 8.61 26.75
C ALA A 179 -46.79 7.91 27.26
N LYS A 180 -47.94 8.49 26.96
CA LYS A 180 -49.25 7.87 27.22
C LYS A 180 -49.68 7.05 26.00
N LYS A 181 -50.26 5.88 26.25
CA LYS A 181 -50.85 5.02 25.21
C LYS A 181 -52.36 5.14 25.21
N ASP A 182 -52.98 5.06 24.04
CA ASP A 182 -54.42 4.92 23.90
C ASP A 182 -54.88 3.47 24.20
N LYS A 183 -56.18 3.21 24.02
CA LYS A 183 -56.78 1.88 24.24
C LYS A 183 -56.34 0.84 23.22
N ASP A 184 -55.80 1.28 22.08
CA ASP A 184 -55.33 0.45 20.97
C ASP A 184 -53.81 0.26 21.00
N GLY A 185 -53.13 0.82 22.01
CA GLY A 185 -51.68 0.71 22.22
C GLY A 185 -50.85 1.74 21.47
N ASN A 186 -51.46 2.68 20.75
CA ASN A 186 -50.75 3.74 20.03
C ASN A 186 -50.30 4.84 21.00
N ILE A 187 -49.14 5.43 20.73
CA ILE A 187 -48.59 6.51 21.54
C ILE A 187 -49.32 7.81 21.20
N LEU A 188 -49.90 8.47 22.20
CA LEU A 188 -50.62 9.72 22.05
C LEU A 188 -49.63 10.89 21.90
N ASN A 189 -49.64 11.58 20.75
CA ASN A 189 -48.81 12.76 20.46
C ASN A 189 -49.33 14.02 21.17
N LEU A 190 -49.07 14.12 22.47
CA LEU A 190 -49.43 15.28 23.29
C LEU A 190 -48.34 16.35 23.20
N ILE A 191 -48.42 17.20 22.18
CA ILE A 191 -47.60 18.40 22.05
C ILE A 191 -48.24 19.53 22.87
N THR A 192 -47.41 20.22 23.65
CA THR A 192 -47.79 21.46 24.35
C THR A 192 -47.03 22.61 23.71
N LEU A 193 -47.73 23.67 23.30
CA LEU A 193 -47.12 24.87 22.70
C LEU A 193 -47.21 26.04 23.67
N ASP A 194 -46.16 26.83 23.74
CA ASP A 194 -46.08 27.99 24.62
C ASP A 194 -47.13 29.03 24.17
N GLY A 195 -48.07 29.39 25.05
CA GLY A 195 -49.14 30.35 24.76
C GLY A 195 -50.44 29.75 24.18
N VAL A 196 -50.55 28.42 24.06
CA VAL A 196 -51.79 27.74 23.63
C VAL A 196 -52.23 26.72 24.68
N GLU A 197 -53.25 27.07 25.47
CA GLU A 197 -53.87 26.17 26.46
C GLU A 197 -54.98 25.30 25.83
N SER A 198 -54.64 24.53 24.79
CA SER A 198 -55.57 23.61 24.16
C SER A 198 -54.91 22.29 23.81
N THR A 199 -55.57 21.18 24.16
CA THR A 199 -55.16 19.82 23.78
C THR A 199 -55.79 19.36 22.45
N ASN A 200 -56.48 20.25 21.73
CA ASN A 200 -57.12 19.93 20.46
C ASN A 200 -56.11 20.00 19.31
N LEU A 201 -55.95 18.89 18.58
CA LEU A 201 -55.03 18.78 17.43
C LEU A 201 -55.26 19.83 16.36
N GLU A 202 -56.51 20.22 16.09
CA GLU A 202 -56.79 21.22 15.04
C GLU A 202 -56.28 22.61 15.43
N VAL A 203 -56.37 22.97 16.71
CA VAL A 203 -55.90 24.27 17.22
C VAL A 203 -54.37 24.29 17.25
N ILE A 204 -53.74 23.21 17.70
CA ILE A 204 -52.28 23.05 17.72
C ILE A 204 -51.74 23.08 16.28
N GLY A 205 -52.36 22.36 15.34
CA GLY A 205 -51.95 22.33 13.94
C GLY A 205 -52.01 23.70 13.27
N LYS A 206 -53.11 24.45 13.47
CA LYS A 206 -53.24 25.83 12.98
C LYS A 206 -52.18 26.75 13.58
N HIS A 207 -51.84 26.58 14.86
CA HIS A 207 -50.81 27.39 15.50
C HIS A 207 -49.41 27.06 15.00
N LEU A 208 -49.08 25.77 14.81
CA LEU A 208 -47.81 25.36 14.20
C LEU A 208 -47.66 25.88 12.77
N GLN A 209 -48.73 25.85 11.97
CA GLN A 209 -48.72 26.39 10.62
C GLN A 209 -48.51 27.91 10.60
N MET A 210 -49.12 28.63 11.56
CA MET A 210 -48.85 30.06 11.75
C MET A 210 -47.38 30.32 12.08
N LEU A 211 -46.78 29.53 12.98
CA LEU A 211 -45.36 29.64 13.32
C LEU A 211 -44.46 29.30 12.12
N ALA A 212 -44.81 28.30 11.33
CA ALA A 212 -44.07 27.93 10.12
C ALA A 212 -44.04 29.06 9.08
N GLU A 213 -45.12 29.84 8.94
CA GLU A 213 -45.20 30.91 7.95
C GLU A 213 -44.66 32.26 8.44
N LYS A 214 -44.83 32.58 9.73
CA LYS A 214 -44.62 33.94 10.24
C LYS A 214 -43.39 34.10 11.14
N GLU A 215 -42.85 33.02 11.70
CA GLU A 215 -41.74 33.13 12.63
C GLU A 215 -40.44 33.40 11.88
N ALA A 216 -39.66 34.39 12.34
CA ALA A 216 -38.35 34.70 11.78
C ALA A 216 -37.33 34.70 12.91
N THR A 217 -36.62 33.60 13.06
CA THR A 217 -35.65 33.38 14.16
C THR A 217 -34.22 33.78 13.81
N GLY A 218 -33.95 34.16 12.55
CA GLY A 218 -32.62 34.60 12.11
C GLY A 218 -31.52 33.55 12.32
N GLY A 219 -31.88 32.25 12.23
CA GLY A 219 -30.96 31.13 12.44
C GLY A 219 -30.76 30.73 13.90
N GLN A 220 -31.43 31.37 14.86
CA GLN A 220 -31.36 30.99 16.28
C GLN A 220 -32.45 29.98 16.64
N TYR A 221 -32.12 28.98 17.45
CA TYR A 221 -33.10 28.01 17.95
C TYR A 221 -33.97 28.65 19.04
N LYS A 222 -35.25 28.87 18.73
CA LYS A 222 -36.24 29.41 19.68
C LYS A 222 -37.15 28.31 20.19
N ARG A 223 -37.35 28.22 21.51
CA ARG A 223 -38.31 27.27 22.11
C ARG A 223 -39.74 27.73 21.82
N ILE A 224 -40.58 26.78 21.44
CA ILE A 224 -42.01 27.00 21.14
C ILE A 224 -42.95 26.06 21.90
N GLY A 225 -42.39 25.11 22.65
CA GLY A 225 -43.19 24.14 23.40
C GLY A 225 -42.40 22.96 23.93
N GLU A 226 -43.13 21.90 24.25
CA GLU A 226 -42.61 20.63 24.76
C GLU A 226 -43.46 19.45 24.23
N ILE A 227 -42.78 18.35 23.88
CA ILE A 227 -43.40 17.07 23.55
C ILE A 227 -42.74 15.98 24.41
N TYR A 228 -43.52 15.23 25.20
CA TYR A 228 -43.02 14.14 26.06
C TYR A 228 -41.87 14.50 27.02
N GLY A 229 -41.69 15.75 27.45
CA GLY A 229 -40.51 16.14 28.22
C GLY A 229 -39.38 16.77 27.43
N PHE A 230 -39.46 16.78 26.10
CA PHE A 230 -38.44 17.32 25.22
C PHE A 230 -38.85 18.69 24.69
N PRO A 231 -37.99 19.71 24.81
CA PRO A 231 -38.30 21.03 24.28
C PRO A 231 -38.38 20.98 22.75
N VAL A 232 -39.47 21.52 22.23
CA VAL A 232 -39.67 21.75 20.79
C VAL A 232 -39.12 23.14 20.46
N LYS A 233 -38.26 23.22 19.46
CA LYS A 233 -37.65 24.46 18.98
C LYS A 233 -37.95 24.68 17.51
N ILE A 234 -37.95 25.94 17.10
CA ILE A 234 -38.05 26.37 15.71
C ILE A 234 -36.77 27.12 15.32
N VAL A 235 -36.32 26.94 14.09
CA VAL A 235 -35.22 27.69 13.49
C VAL A 235 -35.54 28.00 12.02
N SER A 236 -35.18 29.19 11.59
CA SER A 236 -35.39 29.70 10.24
C SER A 236 -34.10 29.53 9.47
N GLU A 237 -34.10 28.63 8.48
CA GLU A 237 -32.99 28.44 7.56
C GLU A 237 -33.25 29.26 6.29
N THR A 238 -32.32 30.15 5.96
CA THR A 238 -32.37 30.90 4.71
C THR A 238 -31.63 30.13 3.63
N SER A 239 -32.34 29.66 2.61
CA SER A 239 -31.78 29.08 1.40
C SER A 239 -31.92 30.06 0.23
N PHE A 240 -31.12 29.89 -0.81
CA PHE A 240 -31.21 30.67 -2.04
C PHE A 240 -31.61 29.74 -3.18
N GLU A 241 -32.85 29.82 -3.63
CA GLU A 241 -33.31 29.16 -4.85
C GLU A 241 -33.47 30.21 -5.96
N ASN A 242 -32.85 29.96 -7.12
CA ASN A 242 -32.92 30.84 -8.29
C ASN A 242 -32.55 32.32 -8.01
N GLY A 243 -31.66 32.59 -7.05
CA GLY A 243 -31.21 33.93 -6.70
C GLY A 243 -32.15 34.73 -5.81
N LEU A 244 -33.27 34.14 -5.37
CA LEU A 244 -34.19 34.74 -4.38
C LEU A 244 -33.98 34.07 -3.01
N PRO A 245 -33.94 34.84 -1.90
CA PRO A 245 -33.86 34.28 -0.57
C PRO A 245 -35.21 33.64 -0.19
N PHE A 246 -35.17 32.36 0.17
CA PHE A 246 -36.28 31.60 0.72
C PHE A 246 -36.01 31.31 2.19
N VAL A 247 -36.99 31.50 3.05
CA VAL A 247 -36.88 31.23 4.49
C VAL A 247 -37.77 30.05 4.82
N ASP A 248 -37.14 28.94 5.22
CA ASP A 248 -37.81 27.72 5.66
C ASP A 248 -37.75 27.61 7.19
N ASN A 249 -38.90 27.41 7.84
CA ASN A 249 -38.97 27.24 9.28
C ASN A 249 -39.03 25.76 9.63
N ARG A 250 -37.98 25.27 10.29
CA ARG A 250 -37.84 23.87 10.70
C ARG A 250 -38.06 23.69 12.18
N PHE A 251 -38.82 22.65 12.52
CA PHE A 251 -39.11 22.27 13.89
C PHE A 251 -38.18 21.13 14.34
N PHE A 252 -37.62 21.28 15.54
CA PHE A 252 -36.68 20.33 16.13
C PHE A 252 -37.15 19.94 17.53
N VAL A 253 -36.95 18.69 17.88
CA VAL A 253 -37.12 18.19 19.25
C VAL A 253 -35.73 17.95 19.82
N GLU A 254 -35.35 18.69 20.86
CA GLU A 254 -34.01 18.56 21.46
C GLU A 254 -34.01 17.49 22.54
N GLY A 255 -33.20 16.44 22.31
CA GLY A 255 -32.88 15.40 23.30
C GLY A 255 -31.57 15.69 24.05
N ASN A 256 -31.18 14.78 24.95
CA ASN A 256 -29.84 14.79 25.53
C ASN A 256 -28.77 14.32 24.53
N TYR A 257 -29.17 13.65 23.44
CA TYR A 257 -28.29 13.36 22.32
C TYR A 257 -27.84 14.67 21.65
N LYS A 258 -26.54 14.95 21.68
CA LYS A 258 -25.86 16.06 21.00
C LYS A 258 -24.69 15.54 20.19
#